data_AF-A0A923ML17-F1
#
_entry.id   AF-A0A923ML17-F1
#
_cell.length_a   1.000
_cell.length_b   1.000
_cell.length_c   1.000
_cell.angle_alpha   90.00
_cell.angle_beta   90.00
_cell.angle_gamma   90.00
#
_symmetry.space_group_name_H-M   'P 1'
#
loop_
_entity.id
_entity.type
_entity.pdbx_description
1 polymer ?
#
loop_
_entity_poly.entity_id
_entity_poly.type
_entity_poly.pdbx_seq_one_letter_code
_entity_poly.pdbx_strand_id
1 'polypeptide(L)' 'MKLKSIDGKVPYIMAAGKDFVKDEMSLAAAEQICSRGTRTASKLFPDFPICVDDKFYFAGTSTKPKSSKAKAPCED' A
#
# COMPACT_ATOMS: atom_id res chain seq x y z
N MET A 1 -4.59 -9.55 2.66
CA MET A 1 -3.46 -8.69 3.06
C MET A 1 -3.75 -8.15 4.46
N LYS A 2 -2.75 -8.03 5.34
CA LYS A 2 -2.93 -7.49 6.70
C LYS A 2 -1.94 -6.34 6.93
N LEU A 3 -2.42 -5.21 7.44
CA LEU A 3 -1.56 -4.07 7.80
C LEU A 3 -0.59 -4.47 8.90
N LYS A 4 0.64 -3.95 8.85
CA LYS A 4 1.66 -4.17 9.88
C LYS A 4 1.65 -2.96 10.80
N SER A 5 1.02 -3.11 11.97
CA SER A 5 1.10 -2.12 13.03
C SER A 5 2.32 -2.37 13.94
N ILE A 6 3.07 -1.31 14.21
CA ILE A 6 4.12 -1.22 15.23
C ILE A 6 3.54 -0.30 16.31
N ASP A 7 3.47 -0.78 17.56
CA ASP A 7 2.92 -0.01 18.69
C ASP A 7 1.50 0.58 18.45
N GLY A 8 0.65 -0.17 17.74
CA GLY A 8 -0.71 0.27 17.37
C GLY A 8 -0.79 1.27 16.20
N LYS A 9 0.34 1.83 15.75
CA LYS A 9 0.46 2.68 14.57
C LYS A 9 0.89 1.87 13.35
N VAL A 10 0.45 2.27 12.16
CA VAL A 10 0.83 1.68 10.88
C VAL A 10 1.67 2.73 10.15
N PRO A 11 2.97 2.49 9.90
CA PRO A 11 3.75 3.38 9.07
C PRO A 11 3.21 3.34 7.63
N TYR A 12 3.12 4.53 7.03
CA TYR A 12 2.64 4.74 5.67
C TYR A 12 3.51 5.75 4.93
N ILE A 13 3.35 5.81 3.61
CA ILE A 13 3.93 6.83 2.74
C ILE A 13 2.80 7.50 1.97
N MET A 14 2.75 8.83 1.99
CA MET A 14 1.87 9.62 1.14
C MET A 14 2.66 10.17 -0.06
N ALA A 15 2.15 9.96 -1.28
CA ALA A 15 2.65 10.64 -2.48
C ALA A 15 2.04 12.05 -2.57
N ALA A 16 2.89 13.06 -2.38
CA ALA A 16 2.58 14.48 -2.51
C ALA A 16 3.13 14.99 -3.86
N GLY A 17 2.50 14.56 -4.96
CA GLY A 17 2.94 14.90 -6.32
C GLY A 17 4.22 14.16 -6.72
N LYS A 18 5.38 14.81 -6.61
CA LYS A 18 6.70 14.20 -6.85
C LYS A 18 7.40 13.75 -5.56
N ASP A 19 6.93 14.22 -4.41
CA ASP A 19 7.53 13.95 -3.11
C ASP A 19 6.80 12.81 -2.39
N PHE A 20 7.53 12.10 -1.52
CA PHE A 20 7.02 10.95 -0.78
C PHE A 20 7.23 11.17 0.72
N VAL A 21 6.15 11.51 1.43
CA VAL A 21 6.17 11.80 2.87
C VAL A 21 5.94 10.48 3.62
N LYS A 22 6.89 10.07 4.46
CA LYS A 22 6.72 8.91 5.36
C LYS A 22 6.23 9.37 6.72
N ASP A 23 5.15 8.77 7.21
CA ASP A 23 4.53 9.11 8.49
C ASP A 23 3.84 7.87 9.10
N GLU A 24 3.14 8.00 10.23
CA GLU A 24 2.52 6.89 10.96
C GLU A 24 1.09 7.21 11.39
N MET A 25 0.14 6.32 11.09
CA MET A 25 -1.27 6.53 11.46
C MET A 25 -1.85 5.33 12.21
N SER A 26 -2.85 5.55 13.06
CA SER A 26 -3.51 4.46 13.80
C SER A 26 -4.08 3.38 12.86
N LEU A 27 -3.94 2.11 13.25
CA LEU A 27 -4.40 0.96 12.45
C LEU A 27 -5.85 1.10 11.96
N ALA A 28 -6.77 1.52 12.84
CA ALA A 28 -8.18 1.71 12.50
C ALA A 28 -8.40 2.70 11.35
N ALA A 29 -7.65 3.81 11.34
CA ALA A 29 -7.76 4.81 10.27
C ALA A 29 -7.12 4.30 8.96
N ALA A 30 -6.05 3.51 9.02
CA ALA A 30 -5.45 2.87 7.84
C ALA A 30 -6.37 1.79 7.23
N GLU A 31 -7.15 1.09 8.06
CA GLU A 31 -8.23 0.22 7.61
C GLU A 31 -9.38 1.02 6.96
N GLN A 32 -9.77 2.17 7.50
CA GLN A 32 -10.77 3.04 6.85
C GLN A 32 -10.30 3.61 5.51
N ILE A 33 -9.05 4.03 5.38
CA ILE A 33 -8.49 4.51 4.10
C ILE A 33 -8.55 3.38 3.06
N CYS A 34 -8.17 2.16 3.43
CA CYS A 34 -8.38 1.00 2.57
C CYS A 34 -9.85 0.74 2.26
N SER A 35 -10.74 0.79 3.24
CA SER A 35 -12.12 0.40 3.04
C SER A 35 -12.87 1.37 2.14
N ARG A 36 -12.36 2.61 1.99
CA ARG A 36 -12.90 3.65 1.10
C ARG A 36 -12.15 3.76 -0.23
N GLY A 37 -10.85 3.48 -0.26
CA GLY A 37 -9.98 3.64 -1.43
C GLY A 37 -9.63 2.32 -2.13
N THR A 38 -9.20 2.39 -3.38
CA THR A 38 -8.82 1.20 -4.15
C THR A 38 -7.47 0.65 -3.68
N ARG A 39 -7.47 -0.47 -2.94
CA ARG A 39 -6.22 -1.18 -2.59
C ARG A 39 -5.60 -1.86 -3.83
N THR A 40 -4.40 -1.47 -4.19
CA THR A 40 -3.58 -2.07 -5.26
C THR A 40 -2.26 -2.64 -4.68
N ALA A 41 -1.56 -3.45 -5.47
CA ALA A 41 -0.23 -3.95 -5.08
C ALA A 41 0.84 -2.92 -5.44
N SER A 42 1.56 -2.42 -4.44
CA SER A 42 2.71 -1.54 -4.63
C SER A 42 3.86 -2.28 -5.35
N LYS A 43 4.46 -1.61 -6.34
CA LYS A 43 5.75 -1.99 -6.95
C LYS A 43 6.87 -1.00 -6.64
N LEU A 44 6.52 0.21 -6.17
CA LEU A 44 7.46 1.31 -5.91
C LEU A 44 8.21 1.14 -4.59
N PHE A 45 7.55 0.60 -3.56
CA PHE A 45 8.10 0.48 -2.22
C PHE A 45 8.06 -0.98 -1.75
N PRO A 46 9.22 -1.69 -1.70
CA PRO A 46 9.24 -3.12 -1.33
C PRO A 46 8.80 -3.37 0.12
N ASP A 47 9.02 -2.40 1.01
CA ASP A 47 8.61 -2.47 2.43
C ASP A 47 7.13 -2.08 2.66
N PHE A 48 6.52 -1.41 1.68
CA PHE A 48 5.12 -0.95 1.71
C PHE A 48 4.33 -1.60 0.56
N PRO A 49 4.06 -2.92 0.60
CA PRO A 49 3.52 -3.69 -0.53
C PRO A 49 2.03 -3.43 -0.80
N ILE A 50 1.36 -2.66 0.06
CA ILE A 50 -0.04 -2.27 -0.07
C ILE A 50 -0.05 -0.82 -0.56
N CYS A 51 -0.66 -0.56 -1.72
CA CYS A 51 -0.94 0.78 -2.21
C CYS A 51 -2.46 1.06 -2.11
N VAL A 52 -2.87 2.32 -1.95
CA VAL A 52 -4.26 2.77 -1.98
C VAL A 52 -4.33 4.07 -2.77
N ASP A 53 -5.19 4.09 -3.80
CA ASP A 53 -5.47 5.27 -4.64
C ASP A 53 -4.22 5.87 -5.33
N ASP A 54 -3.15 5.08 -5.46
CA ASP A 54 -1.79 5.47 -5.86
C ASP A 54 -1.15 6.63 -5.04
N LYS A 55 -1.82 7.02 -3.95
CA LYS A 55 -1.43 8.09 -3.02
C LYS A 55 -0.92 7.59 -1.68
N PHE A 56 -1.42 6.47 -1.16
CA PHE A 56 -1.07 5.97 0.16
C PHE A 56 -0.47 4.56 0.10
N TYR A 57 0.77 4.41 0.55
CA TYR A 57 1.47 3.14 0.61
C TYR A 57 1.58 2.70 2.07
N PHE A 58 1.21 1.46 2.40
CA PHE A 58 1.14 0.97 3.77
C PHE A 58 2.08 -0.21 4.01
N ALA A 59 2.79 -0.19 5.14
CA ALA A 59 3.53 -1.34 5.62
C ALA A 59 2.56 -2.48 5.97
N GLY A 60 2.87 -3.70 5.53
CA GLY A 60 1.94 -4.80 5.69
C GLY A 60 2.45 -6.12 5.12
N THR A 61 1.77 -7.20 5.51
CA THR A 61 1.91 -8.49 4.85
C THR A 61 0.89 -8.56 3.72
N SER A 62 1.36 -8.37 2.48
CA SER A 62 0.57 -8.71 1.31
C SER A 62 0.50 -10.23 1.21
N THR A 63 -0.49 -10.83 1.87
CA THR A 63 -0.88 -12.24 1.68
C THR A 63 -1.37 -12.42 0.25
N LYS A 64 -0.40 -12.65 -0.63
CA LYS A 64 -0.54 -12.86 -2.07
C LYS A 64 -0.93 -14.32 -2.33
N PRO A 65 -2.16 -14.64 -2.77
CA PRO A 65 -2.29 -15.73 -3.71
C PRO A 65 -1.51 -15.31 -4.97
N LYS A 66 -0.74 -16.23 -5.56
CA LYS A 66 0.01 -15.95 -6.78
C LYS A 66 -0.96 -15.62 -7.93
N SER A 67 -1.06 -14.35 -8.32
CA SER A 67 -0.97 -14.01 -9.74
C SER A 67 0.52 -13.73 -10.02
N SER A 68 1.20 -14.47 -10.90
CA SER A 68 0.86 -14.89 -12.27
C SER A 68 0.81 -13.69 -13.22
N LYS A 69 1.53 -13.83 -14.33
CA LYS A 69 1.80 -12.79 -15.34
C LYS A 69 0.53 -12.07 -15.81
N ALA A 70 0.65 -10.74 -15.89
CA ALA A 70 0.08 -9.91 -16.96
C ALA A 70 0.99 -8.67 -17.08
N LYS A 71 1.75 -8.37 -18.16
CA LYS A 71 1.95 -8.98 -19.48
C LYS A 71 0.68 -9.40 -20.21
N ALA A 72 -0.04 -8.40 -20.71
CA ALA A 72 -0.74 -8.43 -21.98
C ALA A 72 -0.65 -6.99 -22.55
N PRO A 73 -0.57 -6.82 -23.88
CA PRO A 73 0.66 -6.24 -24.40
C PRO A 73 0.64 -4.72 -24.37
N CYS A 74 1.44 -4.22 -23.42
CA CYS A 74 1.71 -2.82 -23.11
C CYS A 74 3.16 -2.67 -22.58
N GLU A 75 4.20 -2.72 -23.43
CA GLU A 75 4.22 -3.00 -24.87
C GLU A 75 5.40 -3.94 -25.20
N ASP A 76 5.38 -5.24 -24.94
CA ASP A 76 4.36 -6.12 -24.31
C ASP A 76 4.46 -6.17 -22.77
#